data_AF-A0A7S6VYD0-F1
#
_entry.id   AF-A0A7S6VYD0-F1
#
_cell.length_a   1.000
_cell.length_b   1.000
_cell.length_c   1.000
_cell.angle_alpha   90.00
_cell.angle_beta   90.00
_cell.angle_gamma   90.00
#
_symmetry.space_group_name_H-M   'P 1'
#
loop_
_entity.id
_entity.type
_entity.pdbx_description
1 polymer ?
#
loop_
_entity_poly.entity_id
_entity_poly.type
_entity_poly.pdbx_seq_one_letter_code
_entity_poly.pdbx_strand_id
1 'polypeptide(L)'
;MTKPIITLGSTTSHGGIVSEVDSSMTLNGIAVHLEGMSHYCPKCQTTVTAIASGQTPKLKGRTVILQGDQASCGASFIAIQTTVTSAG
;
A
#
# COMPACT_ATOMS: atom_id res chain seq x y z
N MET A 1 -8.73 0.71 -16.15
CA MET A 1 -7.70 1.56 -15.53
C MET A 1 -6.99 0.73 -14.47
N THR A 2 -5.69 0.46 -14.62
CA THR A 2 -4.91 -0.29 -13.63
C THR A 2 -4.55 0.64 -12.46
N LYS A 3 -4.88 0.24 -11.23
CA LYS A 3 -4.52 1.02 -10.03
C LYS A 3 -3.05 0.73 -9.64
N PRO A 4 -2.30 1.74 -9.19
CA PRO A 4 -0.93 1.52 -8.71
C PRO A 4 -0.92 0.72 -7.41
N ILE A 5 0.14 -0.07 -7.22
CA ILE A 5 0.38 -0.90 -6.03
C ILE A 5 0.98 -0.03 -4.93
N ILE A 6 0.58 -0.28 -3.69
CA ILE A 6 1.13 0.36 -2.50
C ILE A 6 2.46 -0.28 -2.13
N THR A 7 3.48 0.56 -2.03
CA THR A 7 4.86 0.19 -1.71
C THR A 7 5.35 0.89 -0.44
N LEU A 8 6.52 0.49 0.05
CA LEU A 8 7.21 1.14 1.16
C LEU A 8 7.25 2.66 0.98
N GLY A 9 6.86 3.41 2.02
CA GLY A 9 6.82 4.88 2.01
C GLY A 9 5.54 5.49 1.41
N SER A 10 4.62 4.67 0.89
CA SER A 10 3.27 5.13 0.53
C SER A 10 2.54 5.69 1.75
N THR A 11 1.51 6.52 1.53
CA THR A 11 0.77 7.18 2.60
C THR A 11 -0.70 6.80 2.62
N THR A 12 -1.42 7.23 3.64
CA THR A 12 -2.88 7.11 3.71
C THR A 12 -3.56 8.47 3.85
N SER A 13 -4.85 8.54 3.52
CA SER A 13 -5.66 9.75 3.67
C SER A 13 -5.79 10.26 5.11
N HIS A 14 -5.39 9.45 6.09
CA HIS A 14 -5.31 9.81 7.50
C HIS A 14 -3.90 10.22 7.95
N GLY A 15 -2.96 10.34 7.02
CA GLY A 15 -1.57 10.73 7.28
C GLY A 15 -0.66 9.59 7.75
N GLY A 16 -1.12 8.35 7.71
CA GLY A 16 -0.27 7.19 8.01
C GLY A 16 0.78 6.97 6.93
N ILE A 17 1.93 6.42 7.31
CA ILE A 17 3.02 6.06 6.41
C ILE A 17 3.16 4.54 6.43
N VAL A 18 3.23 3.93 5.26
CA VAL A 18 3.45 2.50 5.08
C VAL A 18 4.92 2.20 5.36
N SER A 19 5.19 1.51 6.46
CA SER A 19 6.52 1.06 6.88
C SER A 19 6.67 -0.45 6.87
N GLU A 20 5.59 -1.21 7.04
CA GLU A 20 5.59 -2.67 7.01
C GLU A 20 5.40 -3.17 5.57
N VAL A 21 6.31 -3.99 5.06
CA VAL A 21 6.32 -4.46 3.66
C VAL A 21 6.93 -5.85 3.55
N ASP A 22 6.69 -6.54 2.45
CA ASP A 22 7.31 -7.84 2.15
C ASP A 22 8.46 -7.69 1.16
N SER A 23 9.71 -7.81 1.64
CA SER A 23 10.90 -7.69 0.80
C SER A 23 11.09 -8.85 -0.19
N SER A 24 10.33 -9.94 -0.07
CA SER A 24 10.34 -11.04 -1.06
C SER A 24 9.52 -10.69 -2.31
N MET A 25 8.82 -9.55 -2.29
CA MET A 25 8.00 -9.02 -3.36
C MET A 25 8.31 -7.55 -3.59
N THR A 26 8.91 -7.26 -4.73
CA THR A 26 9.29 -5.89 -5.08
C THR A 26 8.64 -5.45 -6.39
N LEU A 27 8.11 -4.24 -6.41
CA LEU A 27 7.74 -3.53 -7.63
C LEU A 27 8.83 -2.49 -7.92
N ASN A 28 9.51 -2.62 -9.06
CA ASN A 28 10.63 -1.74 -9.44
C ASN A 28 11.72 -1.62 -8.35
N GLY A 29 11.99 -2.72 -7.63
CA GLY A 29 12.96 -2.75 -6.53
C GLY A 29 12.44 -2.26 -5.18
N ILE A 30 11.19 -1.81 -5.08
CA ILE A 30 10.58 -1.34 -3.82
C ILE A 30 9.64 -2.43 -3.29
N ALA A 31 9.81 -2.80 -2.02
CA ALA A 31 8.98 -3.80 -1.35
C ALA A 31 7.51 -3.35 -1.27
N VAL A 32 6.59 -4.31 -1.46
CA VAL A 32 5.14 -4.05 -1.54
C VAL A 32 4.43 -4.22 -0.20
N HIS A 33 3.36 -3.47 0.00
CA HIS A 33 2.45 -3.62 1.14
C HIS A 33 1.33 -4.60 0.78
N LEU A 34 1.12 -5.61 1.63
CA LEU A 34 0.17 -6.70 1.39
C LEU A 34 -0.98 -6.63 2.40
N GLU A 35 -2.08 -7.28 2.04
CA GLU A 35 -3.22 -7.51 2.93
C GLU A 35 -2.79 -8.09 4.27
N GLY A 36 -3.42 -7.55 5.33
CA GLY A 36 -3.15 -7.91 6.73
C GLY A 36 -1.92 -7.24 7.34
N MET A 37 -1.06 -6.59 6.56
CA MET A 37 0.04 -5.80 7.12
C MET A 37 -0.47 -4.57 7.86
N SER A 38 0.33 -4.11 8.81
CA SER A 38 -0.04 -3.05 9.74
C SER A 38 0.71 -1.74 9.48
N HIS A 39 0.08 -0.63 9.84
CA HIS A 39 0.74 0.67 9.92
C HIS A 39 0.09 1.53 11.01
N TYR A 40 0.83 2.54 11.49
CA TYR A 40 0.30 3.49 12.45
C TYR A 40 -0.54 4.57 11.75
N CYS A 41 -1.76 4.78 12.24
CA CYS A 41 -2.64 5.85 11.77
C CYS A 41 -2.60 7.02 12.78
N PRO A 42 -1.99 8.18 12.44
CA PRO A 42 -1.86 9.29 13.38
C PRO A 42 -3.20 9.98 13.68
N LYS A 43 -4.15 9.96 12.74
CA LYS A 43 -5.49 10.51 12.96
C LYS A 43 -6.31 9.66 13.95
N CYS A 44 -6.19 8.33 13.89
CA CYS A 44 -6.89 7.41 14.79
C CYS A 44 -6.09 7.06 16.05
N GLN A 45 -4.81 7.48 16.10
CA GLN A 45 -3.86 7.21 17.17
C GLN A 45 -3.70 5.71 17.50
N THR A 46 -3.80 4.85 16.49
CA THR A 46 -3.73 3.39 16.66
C THR A 46 -3.10 2.70 15.45
N THR A 47 -2.63 1.48 15.64
CA THR A 47 -2.16 0.59 14.58
C THR A 47 -3.35 -0.05 13.89
N VAL A 48 -3.35 -0.02 12.55
CA VAL A 48 -4.45 -0.48 11.70
C VAL A 48 -3.90 -1.41 10.63
N THR A 49 -4.75 -2.28 10.10
CA THR A 49 -4.37 -3.30 9.12
C THR A 49 -4.86 -2.93 7.72
N ALA A 50 -4.13 -3.35 6.69
CA ALA A 50 -4.50 -3.14 5.30
C ALA A 50 -5.54 -4.16 4.82
N ILE A 51 -6.56 -3.66 4.11
CA ILE A 51 -7.68 -4.44 3.57
C ILE A 51 -7.68 -4.27 2.05
N ALA A 52 -7.44 -5.35 1.32
CA ALA A 52 -7.46 -5.32 -0.14
C ALA A 52 -8.91 -5.27 -0.65
N SER A 53 -9.17 -4.49 -1.71
CA SER A 53 -10.44 -4.63 -2.43
C SER A 53 -10.43 -5.94 -3.21
N GLY A 54 -11.53 -6.68 -3.21
CA GLY A 54 -11.62 -8.07 -3.69
C GLY A 54 -11.29 -8.35 -5.17
N GLN A 55 -10.86 -7.37 -5.96
CA GLN A 55 -10.45 -7.54 -7.37
C GLN A 55 -8.93 -7.41 -7.56
N THR A 56 -8.15 -7.73 -6.53
CA THR A 56 -6.71 -7.56 -6.48
C THR A 56 -5.98 -8.86 -6.80
N PRO A 57 -4.90 -8.83 -7.63
CA PRO A 57 -4.14 -10.02 -7.93
C PRO A 57 -3.47 -10.56 -6.66
N LYS A 58 -3.55 -11.88 -6.46
CA LYS A 58 -2.82 -12.55 -5.39
C LYS A 58 -1.40 -12.84 -5.86
N LEU A 59 -0.43 -12.36 -5.10
CA LEU A 59 0.98 -12.69 -5.29
C LEU A 59 1.37 -13.64 -4.15
N LYS A 60 1.88 -14.85 -4.47
CA LYS A 60 2.20 -15.92 -3.51
C LYS A 60 1.11 -16.16 -2.44
N GLY A 61 -0.17 -16.11 -2.81
CA GLY A 61 -1.31 -16.34 -1.91
C GLY A 61 -1.72 -15.16 -1.05
N ARG A 62 -0.97 -14.04 -1.05
CA ARG A 62 -1.33 -12.80 -0.39
C ARG A 62 -1.81 -11.77 -1.40
N THR A 63 -2.79 -10.98 -0.99
CA THR A 63 -3.40 -9.98 -1.83
C THR A 63 -2.60 -8.68 -1.77
N VAL A 64 -2.27 -8.08 -2.91
CA VAL A 64 -1.57 -6.78 -2.95
C VAL A 64 -2.54 -5.64 -2.63
N ILE A 65 -2.06 -4.62 -1.91
CA ILE A 65 -2.83 -3.40 -1.67
C ILE A 65 -2.64 -2.45 -2.85
N LEU A 66 -3.75 -1.91 -3.35
CA LEU A 66 -3.77 -0.93 -4.44
C LEU A 66 -4.18 0.45 -3.93
N GLN A 67 -3.91 1.48 -4.73
CA GLN A 67 -4.40 2.82 -4.45
C GLN A 67 -5.93 2.86 -4.31
N GLY A 68 -6.37 3.50 -3.24
CA GLY A 68 -7.76 3.61 -2.85
C GLY A 68 -8.31 2.40 -2.11
N ASP A 69 -7.53 1.33 -1.91
CA ASP A 69 -7.87 0.31 -0.90
C ASP A 69 -7.85 0.94 0.49
N GLN A 70 -8.44 0.25 1.47
CA GLN A 70 -8.68 0.81 2.79
C GLN A 70 -7.86 0.13 3.88
N ALA A 71 -7.51 0.89 4.90
CA ALA A 71 -7.12 0.35 6.19
C ALA A 71 -8.37 0.00 7.02
N SER A 72 -8.21 -0.78 8.08
CA SER A 72 -9.31 -1.13 9.00
C SER A 72 -9.97 0.07 9.70
N CYS A 73 -9.31 1.23 9.72
CA CYS A 73 -9.89 2.49 10.20
C CYS A 73 -10.63 3.31 9.13
N GLY A 74 -10.74 2.80 7.91
CA GLY A 74 -11.36 3.48 6.77
C GLY A 74 -10.44 4.46 6.02
N ALA A 75 -9.18 4.63 6.44
CA ALA A 75 -8.20 5.43 5.70
C ALA A 75 -7.93 4.79 4.33
N SER A 76 -7.84 5.59 3.26
CA SER A 76 -7.53 5.08 1.92
C SER A 76 -6.03 5.17 1.65
N PHE A 77 -5.45 4.14 1.02
CA PHE A 77 -4.05 4.15 0.63
C PHE A 77 -3.78 5.00 -0.61
N ILE A 78 -2.65 5.70 -0.60
CA ILE A 78 -2.18 6.62 -1.63
C ILE A 78 -0.80 6.13 -2.07
N ALA A 79 -0.71 5.62 -3.30
CA ALA A 79 0.55 5.10 -3.83
C ALA A 79 1.55 6.23 -4.06
N ILE A 80 2.83 5.96 -3.84
CA ILE A 80 3.87 6.88 -4.34
C ILE A 80 3.84 6.81 -5.88
N GLN A 81 3.73 7.96 -6.53
CA GLN A 81 3.90 8.05 -7.96
C GLN A 81 5.39 8.22 -8.25
N THR A 82 6.10 7.12 -8.53
CA THR A 82 7.41 7.19 -9.16
C THR A 82 7.19 7.49 -10.64
N THR A 83 7.04 8.76 -10.98
CA THR A 83 7.16 9.23 -12.36
C THR A 83 8.60 8.92 -12.79
N VAL A 84 8.80 7.80 -13.47
CA VAL A 84 9.98 7.62 -14.32
C VAL A 84 9.80 8.60 -15.48
N THR A 85 10.23 9.84 -15.27
CA THR A 85 10.46 10.76 -16.38
C THR A 85 11.70 10.22 -17.09
N SER A 86 11.50 9.45 -18.15
CA SER A 86 12.56 9.21 -19.13
C SER A 86 12.89 10.56 -19.75
N ALA A 87 13.87 11.26 -19.17
CA ALA A 87 14.56 12.33 -19.87
C ALA A 87 15.29 11.67 -21.04
N GLY A 88 14.80 11.94 -22.26
CA GLY A 88 15.43 11.52 -23.50
C GLY A 88 16.73 12.26 -23.78
#